data_AF-A0AAU8FH09-F1
#
_entry.id   AF-A0AAU8FH09-F1
#
_cell.length_a   1.000
_cell.length_b   1.000
_cell.length_c   1.000
_cell.angle_alpha   90.00
_cell.angle_beta   90.00
_cell.angle_gamma   90.00
#
_symmetry.space_group_name_H-M   'P 1'
#
loop_
_entity.id
_entity.type
_entity.pdbx_description
1 polymer ?
#
loop_
_entity_poly.entity_id
_entity_poly.type
_entity_poly.pdbx_seq_one_letter_code
_entity_poly.pdbx_strand_id
1 'polypeptide(L)'
;MKYFIQINTFLLLLLSGWQASAQQKGAVFRISRETLQDKIKGGWAGQTIGVTFGWPTEFVYQGTFIQDYQPIPWHADYVSEAMRTFPGLFDDIYMDLTFVEVIERLGVHAPADSFARAYASAGYELWHANQAGRYNVLQGIPAARSGHWEHNPHADDIDFQIEADFAGLMSPAMPGAASALCDRVGHIMNYGDGWYGGVFVANMYAQAFRSNDVKAVVGQALRAIPAQSKFYQCIADVIRWHRRYPSDWKRTWFEIQRKWSAETGCPDGVFHPLNIDAKLNAAYVVLGLLYGNGDFTKTMEISTRAGQDSDCNPSTAGGVLGTMLGYSRIPAYWLDPLKKAERLPFSHTTLALQDVYELGVKHALQHVADNGGRISGDIVEIPQEPVRAVRFEESFSGHFPTGKVQVNTTRSDSVSFRFDGKGFVLRGFAQKLSRNAPDKPVRVALYIDGQLLEEFDLPLIAAHRRTELCWKYGLPQGAHRVTLKAVSPDPDYEIVAREAVVYR
;
A
#
# COMPACT_ATOMS: atom_id res chain seq x y z
N MET A 1 4.03 -89.91 -26.05
CA MET A 1 3.16 -90.78 -25.22
C MET A 1 2.41 -89.89 -24.24
N LYS A 2 1.08 -89.78 -24.42
CA LYS A 2 0.03 -89.22 -23.54
C LYS A 2 0.12 -87.75 -23.07
N TYR A 3 -0.86 -86.99 -23.57
CA TYR A 3 -1.43 -85.70 -23.17
C TYR A 3 -1.57 -85.48 -21.66
N PHE A 4 -1.46 -84.23 -21.20
CA PHE A 4 -2.49 -83.61 -20.35
C PHE A 4 -2.40 -82.07 -20.42
N ILE A 5 -3.50 -81.44 -20.83
CA ILE A 5 -3.76 -80.00 -20.79
C ILE A 5 -4.27 -79.68 -19.38
N GLN A 6 -3.65 -78.72 -18.69
CA GLN A 6 -4.21 -78.11 -17.48
C GLN A 6 -4.43 -76.62 -17.71
N ILE A 7 -5.70 -76.26 -17.74
CA ILE A 7 -6.24 -74.90 -17.68
C ILE A 7 -6.14 -74.46 -16.22
N ASN A 8 -5.35 -73.41 -15.92
CA ASN A 8 -5.37 -72.76 -14.62
C ASN A 8 -6.07 -71.40 -14.72
N THR A 9 -7.25 -71.36 -14.11
CA THR A 9 -8.09 -70.21 -13.87
C THR A 9 -7.38 -69.21 -12.95
N PHE A 10 -7.09 -68.00 -13.45
CA PHE A 10 -6.62 -66.89 -12.62
C PHE A 10 -7.83 -66.23 -11.94
N LEU A 11 -7.98 -66.44 -10.63
CA LEU A 11 -8.92 -65.69 -9.79
C LEU A 11 -8.26 -64.36 -9.39
N LEU A 12 -8.72 -63.24 -9.96
CA LEU A 12 -8.33 -61.89 -9.54
C LEU A 12 -9.16 -61.50 -8.30
N LEU A 13 -8.54 -61.58 -7.12
CA LEU A 13 -9.05 -60.99 -5.89
C LEU A 13 -8.77 -59.47 -5.90
N LEU A 14 -9.82 -58.70 -6.21
CA LEU A 14 -9.85 -57.24 -6.02
C LEU A 14 -9.95 -56.92 -4.53
N LEU A 15 -8.81 -56.71 -3.87
CA LEU A 15 -8.75 -56.08 -2.55
C LEU A 15 -8.82 -54.55 -2.73
N SER A 16 -10.02 -54.00 -2.58
CA SER A 16 -10.25 -52.56 -2.44
C SER A 16 -9.71 -52.09 -1.08
N GLY A 17 -8.44 -51.73 -1.04
CA GLY A 17 -7.86 -51.02 0.10
C GLY A 17 -8.37 -49.57 0.13
N TRP A 18 -9.32 -49.28 0.99
CA TRP A 18 -9.57 -47.92 1.47
C TRP A 18 -8.32 -47.45 2.23
N GLN A 19 -7.39 -46.79 1.55
CA GLN A 19 -6.42 -45.95 2.22
C GLN A 19 -7.17 -44.70 2.68
N ALA A 20 -7.56 -44.70 3.96
CA ALA A 20 -7.83 -43.46 4.66
C ALA A 20 -6.56 -42.61 4.53
N SER A 21 -6.64 -41.54 3.73
CA SER A 21 -5.66 -40.48 3.71
C SER A 21 -5.57 -39.94 5.14
N ALA A 22 -4.57 -40.38 5.89
CA ALA A 22 -4.16 -39.73 7.11
C ALA A 22 -3.73 -38.32 6.71
N GLN A 23 -4.65 -37.37 6.88
CA GLN A 23 -4.38 -35.95 6.72
C GLN A 23 -3.18 -35.65 7.61
N GLN A 24 -2.02 -35.38 7.00
CA GLN A 24 -0.84 -34.92 7.70
C GLN A 24 -1.31 -33.75 8.58
N LYS A 25 -1.26 -33.91 9.91
CA LYS A 25 -1.54 -32.80 10.82
C LYS A 25 -0.53 -31.71 10.45
N GLY A 26 -1.01 -30.64 9.83
CA GLY A 26 -0.19 -29.49 9.46
C GLY A 26 0.56 -28.99 10.68
N ALA A 27 1.72 -28.36 10.46
CA ALA A 27 2.44 -27.72 11.55
C ALA A 27 1.53 -26.68 12.22
N VAL A 28 1.59 -26.58 13.54
CA VAL A 28 0.80 -25.62 14.33
C VAL A 28 1.76 -24.70 15.05
N PHE A 29 1.58 -23.39 14.88
CA PHE A 29 2.27 -22.37 15.66
C PHE A 29 1.44 -22.07 16.92
N ARG A 30 2.13 -21.87 18.05
CA ARG A 30 1.48 -21.57 19.33
C ARG A 30 2.03 -20.28 19.87
N ILE A 31 1.15 -19.41 20.33
CA ILE A 31 1.47 -18.13 20.95
C ILE A 31 0.54 -17.93 22.16
N SER A 32 1.04 -17.34 23.25
CA SER A 32 0.15 -16.96 24.35
C SER A 32 -0.67 -15.72 23.96
N ARG A 33 -1.85 -15.57 24.55
CA ARG A 33 -2.69 -14.37 24.37
C ARG A 33 -1.94 -13.11 24.78
N GLU A 34 -1.19 -13.15 25.88
CA GLU A 34 -0.37 -12.04 26.35
C GLU A 34 0.69 -11.64 25.31
N THR A 35 1.43 -12.61 24.75
CA THR A 35 2.42 -12.31 23.71
C THR A 35 1.76 -11.81 22.43
N LEU A 36 0.60 -12.36 22.05
CA LEU A 36 -0.17 -11.86 20.90
C LEU A 36 -0.59 -10.39 21.11
N GLN A 37 -1.13 -10.07 22.28
CA GLN A 37 -1.54 -8.72 22.67
C GLN A 37 -0.36 -7.75 22.66
N ASP A 38 0.76 -8.12 23.29
CA ASP A 38 1.97 -7.28 23.34
C ASP A 38 2.52 -7.00 21.93
N LYS A 39 2.48 -8.00 21.03
CA LYS A 39 2.91 -7.85 19.64
C LYS A 39 1.97 -7.00 18.78
N ILE A 40 0.66 -7.16 18.92
CA ILE A 40 -0.34 -6.32 18.23
C ILE A 40 -0.18 -4.86 18.69
N LYS A 41 -0.10 -4.65 20.01
CA LYS A 41 0.13 -3.33 20.60
C LYS A 41 1.44 -2.72 20.10
N GLY A 42 2.50 -3.52 20.03
CA GLY A 42 3.80 -3.09 19.55
C GLY A 42 3.79 -2.65 18.08
N GLY A 43 2.99 -3.31 17.25
CA GLY A 43 2.84 -2.95 15.83
C GLY A 43 2.27 -1.55 15.64
N TRP A 44 1.08 -1.30 16.19
CA TRP A 44 0.43 0.00 16.17
C TRP A 44 1.30 1.10 16.81
N ALA A 45 1.93 0.81 17.96
CA ALA A 45 2.83 1.74 18.62
C ALA A 45 4.04 2.11 17.75
N GLY A 46 4.65 1.11 17.10
CA GLY A 46 5.80 1.31 16.22
C GLY A 46 5.47 2.19 15.02
N GLN A 47 4.30 1.97 14.40
CA GLN A 47 3.80 2.83 13.30
C GLN A 47 3.65 4.28 13.74
N THR A 48 2.91 4.53 14.82
CA THR A 48 2.67 5.91 15.29
C THR A 48 3.95 6.65 15.65
N ILE A 49 4.91 5.95 16.26
CA ILE A 49 6.24 6.51 16.53
C ILE A 49 6.94 6.86 15.21
N GLY A 50 6.88 5.99 14.20
CA GLY A 50 7.53 6.19 12.91
C GLY A 50 6.99 7.35 12.10
N VAL A 51 5.67 7.42 11.91
CA VAL A 51 5.03 8.57 11.25
C VAL A 51 5.47 9.87 11.92
N THR A 52 5.37 9.94 13.25
CA THR A 52 5.73 11.14 14.02
C THR A 52 7.20 11.51 13.84
N PHE A 53 8.11 10.54 13.89
CA PHE A 53 9.56 10.79 13.80
C PHE A 53 9.97 11.25 12.40
N GLY A 54 9.35 10.69 11.36
CA GLY A 54 9.73 10.95 9.98
C GLY A 54 9.08 12.16 9.33
N TRP A 55 7.95 12.65 9.86
CA TRP A 55 7.23 13.83 9.34
C TRP A 55 8.15 14.99 8.98
N PRO A 56 9.02 15.50 9.88
CA PRO A 56 9.70 16.77 9.65
C PRO A 56 10.58 16.83 8.40
N THR A 57 10.86 15.67 7.82
CA THR A 57 11.72 15.51 6.66
C THR A 57 10.96 15.02 5.42
N GLU A 58 9.65 14.82 5.53
CA GLU A 58 8.76 14.32 4.46
C GLU A 58 8.89 15.22 3.22
N PHE A 59 9.26 14.62 2.09
CA PHE A 59 9.54 15.26 0.82
C PHE A 59 10.60 16.38 0.82
N VAL A 60 11.33 16.59 1.92
CA VAL A 60 12.44 17.57 1.98
C VAL A 60 13.67 17.06 1.22
N TYR A 61 13.90 15.75 1.23
CA TYR A 61 15.06 15.10 0.63
C TYR A 61 14.65 14.20 -0.55
N GLN A 62 14.08 14.78 -1.59
CA GLN A 62 13.73 14.05 -2.82
C GLN A 62 14.98 13.69 -3.63
N GLY A 63 15.09 12.43 -4.05
CA GLY A 63 16.22 11.92 -4.84
C GLY A 63 17.56 11.87 -4.09
N THR A 64 17.56 12.07 -2.76
CA THR A 64 18.75 12.04 -1.91
C THR A 64 18.42 11.51 -0.51
N PHE A 65 19.42 11.06 0.24
CA PHE A 65 19.25 10.66 1.64
C PHE A 65 19.66 11.80 2.60
N ILE A 66 19.09 11.78 3.79
CA ILE A 66 19.37 12.75 4.87
C ILE A 66 20.75 12.48 5.46
N GLN A 67 21.61 13.51 5.49
CA GLN A 67 22.99 13.38 5.95
C GLN A 67 23.09 13.22 7.49
N ASP A 68 24.11 12.50 7.97
CA ASP A 68 24.26 12.16 9.40
C ASP A 68 24.33 13.38 10.32
N TYR A 69 24.84 14.51 9.81
CA TYR A 69 24.93 15.75 10.58
C TYR A 69 23.58 16.47 10.76
N GLN A 70 22.56 16.07 10.00
CA GLN A 70 21.22 16.66 10.10
C GLN A 70 20.48 16.03 11.28
N PRO A 71 20.12 16.81 12.32
CA PRO A 71 19.27 16.33 13.39
C PRO A 71 17.84 16.13 12.87
N ILE A 72 17.20 15.06 13.35
CA ILE A 72 15.77 14.79 13.20
C ILE A 72 15.17 14.98 14.59
N PRO A 73 14.16 15.85 14.76
CA PRO A 73 13.66 16.19 16.09
C PRO A 73 12.93 15.01 16.73
N TRP A 74 13.12 14.84 18.04
CA TRP A 74 12.32 13.93 18.87
C TRP A 74 12.37 14.42 20.32
N HIS A 75 11.22 14.52 20.97
CA HIS A 75 11.13 15.03 22.34
C HIS A 75 9.96 14.43 23.12
N ALA A 76 9.91 14.73 24.41
CA ALA A 76 9.08 14.04 25.39
C ALA A 76 7.56 14.14 25.18
N ASP A 77 7.05 15.05 24.34
CA ASP A 77 5.61 15.21 24.06
C ASP A 77 5.31 15.17 22.56
N TYR A 78 6.26 14.66 21.76
CA TYR A 78 6.24 14.94 20.33
C TYR A 78 5.05 14.31 19.60
N VAL A 79 4.68 13.08 19.97
CA VAL A 79 3.51 12.40 19.40
C VAL A 79 2.21 13.15 19.72
N SER A 80 2.02 13.57 20.98
CA SER A 80 0.84 14.33 21.39
C SER A 80 0.78 15.70 20.72
N GLU A 81 1.93 16.37 20.58
CA GLU A 81 2.06 17.64 19.86
C GLU A 81 1.64 17.45 18.41
N ALA A 82 2.23 16.47 17.72
CA ALA A 82 1.94 16.13 16.34
C ALA A 82 0.44 15.91 16.09
N MET A 83 -0.22 15.09 16.92
CA MET A 83 -1.67 14.84 16.82
C MET A 83 -2.53 16.10 16.97
N ARG A 84 -2.04 17.12 17.68
CA ARG A 84 -2.77 18.38 17.91
C ARG A 84 -2.47 19.44 16.86
N THR A 85 -1.21 19.54 16.42
CA THR A 85 -0.74 20.60 15.51
C THR A 85 -1.00 20.26 14.06
N PHE A 86 -0.89 18.99 13.69
CA PHE A 86 -1.21 18.53 12.34
C PHE A 86 -1.96 17.18 12.38
N PRO A 87 -3.27 17.19 12.71
CA PRO A 87 -4.06 15.97 12.80
C PRO A 87 -4.09 15.15 11.49
N GLY A 88 -3.89 15.80 10.34
CA GLY A 88 -3.85 15.19 9.02
C GLY A 88 -2.61 14.33 8.76
N LEU A 89 -1.56 14.46 9.58
CA LEU A 89 -0.32 13.68 9.49
C LEU A 89 -0.54 12.17 9.48
N PHE A 90 -1.52 11.71 10.26
CA PHE A 90 -1.63 10.29 10.58
C PHE A 90 -2.44 9.54 9.53
N ASP A 91 -2.38 9.92 8.25
CA ASP A 91 -3.09 9.22 7.18
C ASP A 91 -2.68 7.76 7.07
N ASP A 92 -1.40 7.43 7.31
CA ASP A 92 -0.93 6.05 7.46
C ASP A 92 -1.71 5.26 8.53
N ILE A 93 -2.38 5.94 9.47
CA ILE A 93 -3.09 5.32 10.58
C ILE A 93 -4.60 5.46 10.44
N TYR A 94 -5.16 6.65 10.27
CA TYR A 94 -6.62 6.83 10.26
C TYR A 94 -7.29 6.19 9.03
N MET A 95 -6.54 5.94 7.96
CA MET A 95 -6.97 5.09 6.84
C MET A 95 -7.15 3.65 7.27
N ASP A 96 -6.12 3.09 7.91
CA ASP A 96 -6.16 1.79 8.58
C ASP A 96 -7.37 1.68 9.52
N LEU A 97 -7.63 2.73 10.31
CA LEU A 97 -8.77 2.76 11.22
C LEU A 97 -10.12 2.74 10.50
N THR A 98 -10.21 3.35 9.32
CA THR A 98 -11.43 3.27 8.49
C THR A 98 -11.73 1.81 8.11
N PHE A 99 -10.70 1.02 7.79
CA PHE A 99 -10.87 -0.40 7.47
C PHE A 99 -11.12 -1.26 8.72
N VAL A 100 -10.46 -0.95 9.84
CA VAL A 100 -10.71 -1.58 11.15
C VAL A 100 -12.17 -1.39 11.57
N GLU A 101 -12.75 -0.20 11.40
CA GLU A 101 -14.16 0.07 11.72
C GLU A 101 -15.13 -0.72 10.84
N VAL A 102 -14.80 -0.91 9.56
CA VAL A 102 -15.59 -1.78 8.66
C VAL A 102 -15.56 -3.23 9.14
N ILE A 103 -14.39 -3.72 9.54
CA ILE A 103 -14.23 -5.08 10.09
C ILE A 103 -14.94 -5.23 11.44
N GLU A 104 -14.88 -4.22 12.31
CA GLU A 104 -15.60 -4.25 13.58
C GLU A 104 -17.12 -4.36 13.37
N ARG A 105 -17.65 -3.65 12.36
CA ARG A 105 -19.09 -3.67 12.05
C ARG A 105 -19.54 -4.92 11.32
N LEU A 106 -18.74 -5.44 10.39
CA LEU A 106 -19.17 -6.46 9.41
C LEU A 106 -18.39 -7.78 9.48
N GLY A 107 -17.36 -7.85 10.32
CA GLY A 107 -16.43 -8.97 10.43
C GLY A 107 -15.29 -8.94 9.39
N VAL A 108 -14.30 -9.82 9.59
CA VAL A 108 -13.09 -9.93 8.73
C VAL A 108 -13.39 -10.37 7.29
N HIS A 109 -14.60 -10.86 7.04
CA HIS A 109 -15.12 -11.24 5.72
C HIS A 109 -15.98 -10.14 5.08
N ALA A 110 -15.96 -8.92 5.60
CA ALA A 110 -16.66 -7.79 5.00
C ALA A 110 -16.39 -7.69 3.49
N PRO A 111 -17.40 -7.37 2.66
CA PRO A 111 -17.23 -7.28 1.20
C PRO A 111 -16.43 -6.03 0.82
N ALA A 112 -15.70 -6.10 -0.31
CA ALA A 112 -14.89 -4.99 -0.85
C ALA A 112 -15.69 -3.67 -0.94
N ASP A 113 -16.94 -3.74 -1.41
CA ASP A 113 -17.80 -2.57 -1.55
C ASP A 113 -18.07 -1.84 -0.23
N SER A 114 -18.03 -2.53 0.91
CA SER A 114 -18.21 -1.88 2.22
C SER A 114 -16.97 -1.09 2.63
N PHE A 115 -15.78 -1.59 2.31
CA PHE A 115 -14.53 -0.84 2.48
C PHE A 115 -14.53 0.37 1.54
N ALA A 116 -14.81 0.15 0.24
CA ALA A 116 -14.84 1.21 -0.76
C ALA A 116 -15.82 2.33 -0.42
N ARG A 117 -17.01 2.00 0.09
CA ARG A 117 -17.98 3.02 0.54
C ARG A 117 -17.48 3.81 1.74
N ALA A 118 -16.95 3.15 2.78
CA ALA A 118 -16.45 3.84 3.96
C ALA A 118 -15.32 4.82 3.57
N TYR A 119 -14.34 4.30 2.85
CA TYR A 119 -13.23 5.00 2.24
C TYR A 119 -13.62 6.20 1.36
N ALA A 120 -14.57 6.01 0.45
CA ALA A 120 -14.98 7.06 -0.48
C ALA A 120 -15.82 8.15 0.18
N SER A 121 -16.48 7.84 1.31
CA SER A 121 -17.30 8.78 2.08
C SER A 121 -16.57 9.45 3.24
N ALA A 122 -15.30 9.08 3.48
CA ALA A 122 -14.52 9.65 4.56
C ALA A 122 -14.29 11.16 4.36
N GLY A 123 -14.33 11.91 5.47
CA GLY A 123 -14.25 13.37 5.46
C GLY A 123 -12.84 13.96 5.42
N TYR A 124 -11.79 13.12 5.38
CA TYR A 124 -10.40 13.55 5.29
C TYR A 124 -9.92 13.69 3.84
N GLU A 125 -8.84 14.45 3.64
CA GLU A 125 -8.16 14.55 2.36
C GLU A 125 -7.46 13.23 2.00
N LEU A 126 -7.30 13.00 0.71
CA LEU A 126 -6.55 11.89 0.15
C LEU A 126 -5.67 12.41 -0.98
N TRP A 127 -4.61 11.65 -1.28
CA TRP A 127 -3.61 11.99 -2.28
C TRP A 127 -3.48 10.87 -3.31
N HIS A 128 -2.82 11.15 -4.43
CA HIS A 128 -2.37 10.13 -5.39
C HIS A 128 -3.36 8.99 -5.70
N ALA A 129 -2.96 7.73 -5.45
CA ALA A 129 -3.75 6.57 -5.82
C ALA A 129 -5.05 6.51 -5.02
N ASN A 130 -5.00 6.95 -3.78
CA ASN A 130 -6.16 7.08 -2.94
C ASN A 130 -7.18 8.07 -3.54
N GLN A 131 -6.80 9.32 -3.78
CA GLN A 131 -7.74 10.30 -4.32
C GLN A 131 -8.33 9.86 -5.67
N ALA A 132 -7.53 9.21 -6.52
CA ALA A 132 -8.01 8.63 -7.77
C ALA A 132 -9.02 7.49 -7.53
N GLY A 133 -8.71 6.56 -6.62
CA GLY A 133 -9.61 5.48 -6.20
C GLY A 133 -10.93 6.01 -5.63
N ARG A 134 -10.88 7.05 -4.79
CA ARG A 134 -12.06 7.70 -4.21
C ARG A 134 -12.94 8.29 -5.30
N TYR A 135 -12.35 9.09 -6.19
CA TYR A 135 -13.10 9.64 -7.33
C TYR A 135 -13.77 8.52 -8.14
N ASN A 136 -13.01 7.47 -8.48
CA ASN A 136 -13.49 6.34 -9.27
C ASN A 136 -14.69 5.63 -8.61
N VAL A 137 -14.62 5.35 -7.31
CA VAL A 137 -15.74 4.76 -6.55
C VAL A 137 -16.95 5.69 -6.54
N LEU A 138 -16.76 7.00 -6.32
CA LEU A 138 -17.85 7.99 -6.36
C LEU A 138 -18.49 8.13 -7.74
N GLN A 139 -17.75 7.85 -8.82
CA GLN A 139 -18.27 7.79 -10.19
C GLN A 139 -18.88 6.42 -10.56
N GLY A 140 -18.97 5.49 -9.61
CA GLY A 140 -19.60 4.18 -9.81
C GLY A 140 -18.70 3.12 -10.44
N ILE A 141 -17.39 3.34 -10.51
CA ILE A 141 -16.45 2.28 -10.87
C ILE A 141 -16.41 1.26 -9.71
N PRO A 142 -16.61 -0.05 -9.98
CA PRO A 142 -16.59 -1.07 -8.93
C PRO A 142 -15.27 -1.09 -8.15
N ALA A 143 -15.32 -1.38 -6.86
CA ALA A 143 -14.17 -1.43 -5.95
C ALA A 143 -12.98 -2.25 -6.48
N ALA A 144 -13.24 -3.40 -7.10
CA ALA A 144 -12.19 -4.27 -7.64
C ALA A 144 -11.50 -3.72 -8.90
N ARG A 145 -11.98 -2.61 -9.47
CA ARG A 145 -11.45 -1.97 -10.68
C ARG A 145 -11.01 -0.53 -10.47
N SER A 146 -11.39 0.11 -9.36
CA SER A 146 -11.15 1.54 -9.15
C SER A 146 -9.66 1.88 -9.05
N GLY A 147 -8.83 0.99 -8.52
CA GLY A 147 -7.37 1.17 -8.45
C GLY A 147 -6.61 0.72 -9.70
N HIS A 148 -7.28 0.12 -10.69
CA HIS A 148 -6.61 -0.42 -11.88
C HIS A 148 -5.93 0.70 -12.68
N TRP A 149 -4.70 0.48 -13.18
CA TRP A 149 -3.86 1.50 -13.81
C TRP A 149 -4.48 2.21 -15.04
N GLU A 150 -5.42 1.57 -15.73
CA GLU A 150 -6.19 2.20 -16.81
C GLU A 150 -7.17 3.29 -16.30
N HIS A 151 -7.61 3.17 -15.04
CA HIS A 151 -8.49 4.10 -14.34
C HIS A 151 -7.73 4.96 -13.32
N ASN A 152 -6.46 4.66 -13.07
CA ASN A 152 -5.67 5.34 -12.07
C ASN A 152 -4.20 5.50 -12.53
N PRO A 153 -3.77 6.70 -12.97
CA PRO A 153 -2.38 6.98 -13.30
C PRO A 153 -1.39 6.80 -12.14
N HIS A 154 -1.89 6.71 -10.91
CA HIS A 154 -1.12 6.58 -9.67
C HIS A 154 -1.11 5.14 -9.13
N ALA A 155 -1.53 4.15 -9.93
CA ALA A 155 -1.79 2.80 -9.44
C ALA A 155 -0.60 2.11 -8.75
N ASP A 156 0.64 2.45 -9.10
CA ASP A 156 1.87 1.91 -8.50
C ASP A 156 2.38 2.71 -7.27
N ASP A 157 1.71 3.81 -6.91
CA ASP A 157 2.09 4.66 -5.77
C ASP A 157 1.88 3.92 -4.43
N ILE A 158 2.52 4.41 -3.37
CA ILE A 158 2.62 3.75 -2.05
C ILE A 158 1.31 3.67 -1.26
N ASP A 159 0.23 4.32 -1.69
CA ASP A 159 -1.01 4.53 -0.93
C ASP A 159 -1.52 3.29 -0.17
N PHE A 160 -1.71 2.13 -0.83
CA PHE A 160 -2.15 0.94 -0.11
C PHE A 160 -1.06 0.28 0.75
N GLN A 161 0.22 0.53 0.47
CA GLN A 161 1.31 -0.02 1.27
C GLN A 161 1.35 0.56 2.67
N ILE A 162 1.08 1.86 2.83
CA ILE A 162 1.03 2.53 4.14
C ILE A 162 -0.25 2.18 4.92
N GLU A 163 -1.22 1.58 4.24
CA GLU A 163 -2.54 1.20 4.77
C GLU A 163 -2.74 -0.33 4.85
N ALA A 164 -1.65 -1.11 4.85
CA ALA A 164 -1.72 -2.57 4.84
C ALA A 164 -1.41 -3.20 6.20
N ASP A 165 -1.03 -2.38 7.18
CA ASP A 165 -0.52 -2.82 8.45
C ASP A 165 -1.61 -3.54 9.26
N PHE A 166 -2.84 -3.01 9.26
CA PHE A 166 -4.00 -3.66 9.88
C PHE A 166 -4.19 -5.10 9.40
N ALA A 167 -4.02 -5.37 8.09
CA ALA A 167 -4.25 -6.68 7.51
C ALA A 167 -3.26 -7.72 8.06
N GLY A 168 -2.02 -7.30 8.30
CA GLY A 168 -0.99 -8.14 8.91
C GLY A 168 -1.20 -8.31 10.42
N LEU A 169 -1.53 -7.24 11.14
CA LEU A 169 -1.80 -7.26 12.58
C LEU A 169 -3.02 -8.12 12.94
N MET A 170 -4.02 -8.18 12.06
CA MET A 170 -5.19 -9.05 12.19
C MET A 170 -4.97 -10.48 11.68
N SER A 171 -3.81 -10.78 11.11
CA SER A 171 -3.50 -12.09 10.51
C SER A 171 -2.24 -12.72 11.11
N PRO A 172 -2.14 -12.87 12.45
CA PRO A 172 -0.92 -13.29 13.11
C PRO A 172 -0.48 -14.67 12.62
N ALA A 173 0.75 -14.78 12.10
CA ALA A 173 1.29 -16.01 11.53
C ALA A 173 0.45 -16.66 10.40
N MET A 174 -0.44 -15.89 9.76
CA MET A 174 -1.35 -16.33 8.68
C MET A 174 -1.13 -15.52 7.38
N PRO A 175 0.00 -15.72 6.68
CA PRO A 175 0.36 -14.95 5.48
C PRO A 175 -0.68 -15.02 4.34
N GLY A 176 -1.34 -16.17 4.16
CA GLY A 176 -2.42 -16.32 3.18
C GLY A 176 -3.64 -15.47 3.50
N ALA A 177 -4.03 -15.42 4.78
CA ALA A 177 -5.16 -14.62 5.25
C ALA A 177 -4.87 -13.11 5.14
N ALA A 178 -3.64 -12.68 5.46
CA ALA A 178 -3.18 -11.32 5.26
C ALA A 178 -3.29 -10.90 3.78
N SER A 179 -2.78 -11.76 2.88
CA SER A 179 -2.82 -11.50 1.44
C SER A 179 -4.25 -11.42 0.90
N ALA A 180 -5.19 -12.22 1.44
CA ALA A 180 -6.59 -12.20 1.05
C ALA A 180 -7.34 -10.94 1.51
N LEU A 181 -6.98 -10.38 2.67
CA LEU A 181 -7.47 -9.06 3.10
C LEU A 181 -6.93 -7.96 2.20
N CYS A 182 -5.62 -7.99 1.91
CA CYS A 182 -4.99 -7.04 1.00
C CYS A 182 -5.59 -7.07 -0.41
N ASP A 183 -5.92 -8.25 -0.94
CA ASP A 183 -6.59 -8.38 -2.23
C ASP A 183 -7.95 -7.69 -2.26
N ARG A 184 -8.70 -7.75 -1.15
CA ARG A 184 -10.05 -7.19 -1.07
C ARG A 184 -10.06 -5.67 -0.94
N VAL A 185 -9.07 -5.10 -0.25
CA VAL A 185 -9.01 -3.67 0.06
C VAL A 185 -8.11 -2.93 -0.92
N GLY A 186 -6.90 -3.45 -1.18
CA GLY A 186 -5.88 -2.72 -1.93
C GLY A 186 -6.23 -2.39 -3.38
N HIS A 187 -7.08 -3.20 -4.03
CA HIS A 187 -7.54 -2.93 -5.40
C HIS A 187 -8.49 -1.75 -5.52
N ILE A 188 -8.96 -1.20 -4.38
CA ILE A 188 -9.79 0.00 -4.37
C ILE A 188 -8.98 1.21 -4.87
N MET A 189 -7.71 1.31 -4.50
CA MET A 189 -6.84 2.44 -4.80
C MET A 189 -5.65 2.06 -5.69
N ASN A 190 -5.08 0.86 -5.57
CA ASN A 190 -3.84 0.47 -6.23
C ASN A 190 -3.96 -0.77 -7.13
N TYR A 191 -2.93 -0.99 -7.93
CA TYR A 191 -2.73 -2.17 -8.78
C TYR A 191 -1.22 -2.40 -8.94
N GLY A 192 -0.77 -3.57 -9.40
CA GLY A 192 0.65 -3.79 -9.72
C GLY A 192 1.57 -3.57 -8.51
N ASP A 193 2.59 -2.72 -8.65
CA ASP A 193 3.59 -2.49 -7.60
C ASP A 193 2.95 -1.87 -6.34
N GLY A 194 1.94 -1.00 -6.50
CA GLY A 194 1.21 -0.35 -5.40
C GLY A 194 0.47 -1.35 -4.52
N TRP A 195 -0.20 -2.33 -5.15
CA TRP A 195 -0.86 -3.42 -4.43
C TRP A 195 0.16 -4.40 -3.82
N TYR A 196 1.25 -4.70 -4.53
CA TYR A 196 2.33 -5.56 -4.02
C TYR A 196 3.00 -5.00 -2.78
N GLY A 197 3.12 -3.66 -2.66
CA GLY A 197 3.58 -2.99 -1.45
C GLY A 197 2.77 -3.42 -0.23
N GLY A 198 1.44 -3.29 -0.30
CA GLY A 198 0.56 -3.69 0.80
C GLY A 198 0.59 -5.19 1.11
N VAL A 199 0.58 -6.06 0.08
CA VAL A 199 0.72 -7.51 0.29
C VAL A 199 2.03 -7.84 0.99
N PHE A 200 3.14 -7.21 0.59
CA PHE A 200 4.45 -7.43 1.18
C PHE A 200 4.50 -6.98 2.65
N VAL A 201 4.00 -5.77 2.95
CA VAL A 201 3.93 -5.22 4.30
C VAL A 201 3.08 -6.08 5.22
N ALA A 202 1.84 -6.39 4.83
CA ALA A 202 0.95 -7.23 5.63
C ALA A 202 1.57 -8.62 5.91
N ASN A 203 2.31 -9.17 4.94
CA ASN A 203 3.06 -10.41 5.15
C ASN A 203 4.24 -10.23 6.12
N MET A 204 4.98 -9.12 6.09
CA MET A 204 6.03 -8.85 7.07
C MET A 204 5.47 -8.86 8.51
N TYR A 205 4.34 -8.17 8.73
CA TYR A 205 3.63 -8.20 10.00
C TYR A 205 3.20 -9.61 10.40
N ALA A 206 2.55 -10.35 9.50
CA ALA A 206 2.12 -11.73 9.77
C ALA A 206 3.31 -12.63 10.17
N GLN A 207 4.47 -12.47 9.53
CA GLN A 207 5.70 -13.20 9.86
C GLN A 207 6.32 -12.77 11.20
N ALA A 208 6.22 -11.48 11.58
CA ALA A 208 6.77 -10.93 12.81
C ALA A 208 6.15 -11.53 14.09
N PHE A 209 4.96 -12.14 14.00
CA PHE A 209 4.37 -12.88 15.11
C PHE A 209 5.11 -14.17 15.46
N ARG A 210 5.78 -14.80 14.47
CA ARG A 210 6.46 -16.10 14.64
C ARG A 210 7.97 -16.05 14.49
N SER A 211 8.55 -14.90 14.15
CA SER A 211 9.99 -14.73 13.95
C SER A 211 10.49 -13.39 14.47
N ASN A 212 11.64 -13.41 15.16
CA ASN A 212 12.40 -12.22 15.55
C ASN A 212 13.67 -12.02 14.69
N ASP A 213 13.89 -12.86 13.66
CA ASP A 213 14.95 -12.65 12.67
C ASP A 213 14.42 -11.79 11.53
N VAL A 214 14.95 -10.56 11.41
CA VAL A 214 14.58 -9.60 10.37
C VAL A 214 14.77 -10.17 8.97
N LYS A 215 15.88 -10.89 8.72
CA LYS A 215 16.18 -11.46 7.41
C LYS A 215 15.16 -12.54 7.05
N ALA A 216 14.71 -13.31 8.05
CA ALA A 216 13.67 -14.30 7.86
C ALA A 216 12.30 -13.64 7.61
N VAL A 217 11.94 -12.58 8.36
CA VAL A 217 10.67 -11.84 8.16
C VAL A 217 10.59 -11.28 6.74
N VAL A 218 11.60 -10.49 6.33
CA VAL A 218 11.68 -9.91 4.98
C VAL A 218 11.70 -11.01 3.90
N GLY A 219 12.54 -12.03 4.09
CA GLY A 219 12.71 -13.10 3.10
C GLY A 219 11.47 -14.00 2.94
N GLN A 220 10.70 -14.23 4.00
CA GLN A 220 9.43 -14.97 3.91
C GLN A 220 8.32 -14.11 3.32
N ALA A 221 8.22 -12.83 3.71
CA ALA A 221 7.23 -11.92 3.15
C ALA A 221 7.39 -11.74 1.63
N LEU A 222 8.63 -11.64 1.14
CA LEU A 222 8.92 -11.50 -0.28
C LEU A 222 8.41 -12.69 -1.12
N ARG A 223 8.23 -13.88 -0.52
CA ARG A 223 7.66 -15.06 -1.22
C ARG A 223 6.18 -14.90 -1.55
N ALA A 224 5.48 -13.93 -0.93
CA ALA A 224 4.11 -13.60 -1.27
C ALA A 224 4.02 -12.81 -2.59
N ILE A 225 5.13 -12.29 -3.10
CA ILE A 225 5.17 -11.48 -4.32
C ILE A 225 5.65 -12.33 -5.51
N PRO A 226 5.03 -12.22 -6.69
CA PRO A 226 5.47 -12.93 -7.89
C PRO A 226 6.90 -12.57 -8.29
N ALA A 227 7.75 -13.57 -8.52
CA ALA A 227 9.18 -13.36 -8.77
C ALA A 227 9.48 -12.51 -10.02
N GLN A 228 8.59 -12.54 -11.02
CA GLN A 228 8.72 -11.74 -12.23
C GLN A 228 8.37 -10.25 -12.05
N SER A 229 7.72 -9.83 -10.96
CA SER A 229 7.36 -8.41 -10.77
C SER A 229 8.57 -7.53 -10.50
N LYS A 230 8.48 -6.26 -10.88
CA LYS A 230 9.51 -5.26 -10.58
C LYS A 230 9.62 -5.04 -9.07
N PHE A 231 8.51 -5.05 -8.34
CA PHE A 231 8.51 -5.05 -6.88
C PHE A 231 9.40 -6.16 -6.29
N TYR A 232 9.19 -7.43 -6.68
CA TYR A 232 9.98 -8.54 -6.16
C TYR A 232 11.47 -8.35 -6.45
N GLN A 233 11.79 -8.00 -7.70
CA GLN A 233 13.17 -7.82 -8.14
C GLN A 233 13.87 -6.67 -7.39
N CYS A 234 13.16 -5.57 -7.11
CA CYS A 234 13.67 -4.46 -6.32
C CYS A 234 14.07 -4.93 -4.91
N ILE A 235 13.16 -5.58 -4.19
CA ILE A 235 13.45 -6.03 -2.81
C ILE A 235 14.52 -7.13 -2.79
N ALA A 236 14.50 -8.06 -3.76
CA ALA A 236 15.54 -9.07 -3.90
C ALA A 236 16.92 -8.46 -4.12
N ASP A 237 17.00 -7.34 -4.87
CA ASP A 237 18.22 -6.59 -5.05
C ASP A 237 18.70 -5.95 -3.74
N VAL A 238 17.83 -5.34 -2.95
CA VAL A 238 18.16 -4.77 -1.63
C VAL A 238 18.75 -5.85 -0.72
N ILE A 239 18.12 -7.03 -0.64
CA ILE A 239 18.63 -8.16 0.15
C ILE A 239 20.03 -8.59 -0.32
N ARG A 240 20.25 -8.65 -1.64
CA ARG A 240 21.57 -9.00 -2.21
C ARG A 240 22.61 -7.92 -1.92
N TRP A 241 22.27 -6.64 -2.08
CA TRP A 241 23.18 -5.53 -1.82
C TRP A 241 23.53 -5.42 -0.34
N HIS A 242 22.58 -5.66 0.56
CA HIS A 242 22.88 -5.77 1.99
C HIS A 242 23.91 -6.87 2.28
N ARG A 243 23.81 -8.06 1.64
CA ARG A 243 24.84 -9.11 1.78
C ARG A 243 26.21 -8.69 1.25
N ARG A 244 26.24 -7.87 0.19
CA ARG A 244 27.48 -7.37 -0.42
C ARG A 244 28.10 -6.21 0.36
N TYR A 245 27.28 -5.37 0.97
CA TYR A 245 27.67 -4.15 1.67
C TYR A 245 27.11 -4.14 3.11
N PRO A 246 27.44 -5.12 3.97
CA PRO A 246 26.71 -5.39 5.22
C PRO A 246 26.75 -4.26 6.26
N SER A 247 27.67 -3.32 6.14
CA SER A 247 27.82 -2.19 7.07
C SER A 247 27.61 -0.82 6.40
N ASP A 248 27.27 -0.78 5.12
CA ASP A 248 27.15 0.47 4.35
C ASP A 248 25.77 0.56 3.69
N TRP A 249 24.81 1.04 4.47
CA TRP A 249 23.44 1.24 4.00
C TRP A 249 23.38 2.31 2.91
N LYS A 250 24.26 3.32 2.95
CA LYS A 250 24.32 4.40 1.97
C LYS A 250 24.73 3.87 0.60
N ARG A 251 25.64 2.89 0.55
CA ARG A 251 25.96 2.20 -0.70
C ARG A 251 24.76 1.44 -1.26
N THR A 252 24.00 0.73 -0.44
CA THR A 252 22.79 0.03 -0.88
C THR A 252 21.72 1.02 -1.35
N TRP A 253 21.50 2.11 -0.62
CA TRP A 253 20.62 3.21 -1.03
C TRP A 253 21.00 3.76 -2.41
N PHE A 254 22.30 3.97 -2.68
CA PHE A 254 22.75 4.44 -4.00
C PHE A 254 22.43 3.43 -5.11
N GLU A 255 22.60 2.13 -4.86
CA GLU A 255 22.25 1.10 -5.84
C GLU A 255 20.74 1.02 -6.09
N ILE A 256 19.92 1.25 -5.05
CA ILE A 256 18.46 1.39 -5.16
C ILE A 256 18.14 2.55 -6.12
N GLN A 257 18.67 3.75 -5.85
CA GLN A 257 18.42 4.90 -6.73
C GLN A 257 18.87 4.63 -8.16
N ARG A 258 20.10 4.15 -8.33
CA ARG A 258 20.70 3.95 -9.65
C ARG A 258 19.88 3.02 -10.54
N LYS A 259 19.21 2.02 -9.96
CA LYS A 259 18.51 0.98 -10.72
C LYS A 259 16.99 1.16 -10.76
N TRP A 260 16.38 1.68 -9.69
CA TRP A 260 14.93 1.54 -9.46
C TRP A 260 14.17 2.86 -9.35
N SER A 261 14.82 4.03 -9.27
CA SER A 261 14.13 5.30 -9.03
C SER A 261 13.50 5.96 -10.27
N ALA A 262 13.60 5.33 -11.44
CA ALA A 262 12.98 5.83 -12.65
C ALA A 262 11.45 5.63 -12.59
N GLU A 263 10.72 6.74 -12.50
CA GLU A 263 9.25 6.74 -12.43
C GLU A 263 8.62 6.49 -13.82
N THR A 264 7.55 5.69 -13.84
CA THR A 264 6.79 5.35 -15.06
C THR A 264 5.32 5.74 -14.94
N GLY A 265 4.67 5.49 -13.80
CA GLY A 265 3.23 5.71 -13.62
C GLY A 265 2.92 7.13 -13.15
N CYS A 266 3.43 7.48 -11.97
CA CYS A 266 3.02 8.68 -11.25
C CYS A 266 3.33 9.96 -12.04
N PRO A 267 2.33 10.69 -12.56
CA PRO A 267 2.55 11.87 -13.40
C PRO A 267 3.30 13.01 -12.67
N ASP A 268 3.23 13.05 -11.33
CA ASP A 268 4.00 13.96 -10.49
C ASP A 268 5.49 13.59 -10.41
N GLY A 269 5.81 12.29 -10.37
CA GLY A 269 7.17 11.78 -10.24
C GLY A 269 7.90 11.57 -11.58
N VAL A 270 7.18 11.40 -12.70
CA VAL A 270 7.81 11.22 -14.02
C VAL A 270 8.70 12.43 -14.36
N PHE A 271 10.00 12.15 -14.59
CA PHE A 271 11.07 13.13 -14.82
C PHE A 271 11.28 14.15 -13.70
N HIS A 272 10.88 13.82 -12.47
CA HIS A 272 11.06 14.63 -11.28
C HIS A 272 11.84 13.83 -10.21
N PRO A 273 12.57 14.49 -9.28
CA PRO A 273 13.20 13.78 -8.15
C PRO A 273 12.24 13.14 -7.16
N LEU A 274 10.99 13.63 -7.11
CA LEU A 274 9.89 13.03 -6.36
C LEU A 274 9.63 11.61 -6.87
N ASN A 275 9.57 10.66 -5.95
CA ASN A 275 9.14 9.31 -6.28
C ASN A 275 8.42 8.69 -5.07
N ILE A 276 7.19 8.25 -5.32
CA ILE A 276 6.29 7.66 -4.34
C ILE A 276 5.86 6.25 -4.73
N ASP A 277 6.59 5.63 -5.65
CA ASP A 277 6.34 4.26 -6.08
C ASP A 277 6.52 3.28 -4.91
N ALA A 278 5.56 2.37 -4.73
CA ALA A 278 5.57 1.43 -3.64
C ALA A 278 6.84 0.56 -3.60
N LYS A 279 7.39 0.14 -4.76
CA LYS A 279 8.61 -0.69 -4.77
C LYS A 279 9.82 0.06 -4.22
N LEU A 280 9.88 1.38 -4.41
CA LEU A 280 10.99 2.21 -3.98
C LEU A 280 10.89 2.48 -2.47
N ASN A 281 9.69 2.80 -1.99
CA ASN A 281 9.45 2.98 -0.56
C ASN A 281 9.63 1.67 0.23
N ALA A 282 9.09 0.55 -0.25
CA ALA A 282 9.37 -0.76 0.35
C ALA A 282 10.88 -1.09 0.39
N ALA A 283 11.66 -0.62 -0.59
CA ALA A 283 13.12 -0.78 -0.57
C ALA A 283 13.76 0.00 0.58
N TYR A 284 13.26 1.18 0.94
CA TYR A 284 13.72 1.96 2.09
C TYR A 284 13.30 1.35 3.43
N VAL A 285 12.09 0.79 3.53
CA VAL A 285 11.66 -0.01 4.68
C VAL A 285 12.61 -1.19 4.89
N VAL A 286 12.89 -1.96 3.83
CA VAL A 286 13.79 -3.13 3.90
C VAL A 286 15.23 -2.72 4.19
N LEU A 287 15.69 -1.58 3.67
CA LEU A 287 16.99 -0.99 4.00
C LEU A 287 17.10 -0.72 5.51
N GLY A 288 16.11 -0.01 6.09
CA GLY A 288 16.04 0.28 7.52
C GLY A 288 16.05 -0.99 8.36
N LEU A 289 15.17 -1.94 8.05
CA LEU A 289 15.06 -3.22 8.76
C LEU A 289 16.37 -4.02 8.71
N LEU A 290 16.96 -4.22 7.53
CA LEU A 290 18.14 -5.07 7.37
C LEU A 290 19.38 -4.50 8.06
N TYR A 291 19.62 -3.19 7.91
CA TYR A 291 20.78 -2.54 8.50
C TYR A 291 20.58 -2.16 9.97
N GLY A 292 19.33 -1.98 10.40
CA GLY A 292 18.92 -1.89 11.80
C GLY A 292 19.08 -3.22 12.53
N ASN A 293 18.84 -4.35 11.85
CA ASN A 293 19.08 -5.71 12.33
C ASN A 293 18.47 -5.99 13.72
N GLY A 294 17.25 -5.51 13.94
CA GLY A 294 16.50 -5.67 15.18
C GLY A 294 16.71 -4.56 16.22
N ASP A 295 17.65 -3.64 15.99
CA ASP A 295 17.77 -2.42 16.79
C ASP A 295 16.70 -1.41 16.37
N PHE A 296 15.83 -1.03 17.30
CA PHE A 296 14.72 -0.13 17.02
C PHE A 296 15.21 1.24 16.56
N THR A 297 16.05 1.91 17.34
CA THR A 297 16.58 3.25 17.02
C THR A 297 17.29 3.28 15.68
N LYS A 298 18.15 2.30 15.40
CA LYS A 298 18.90 2.24 14.14
C LYS A 298 17.99 1.98 12.94
N THR A 299 16.95 1.17 13.13
CA THR A 299 15.93 0.94 12.09
C THR A 299 15.24 2.25 11.75
N MET A 300 14.70 2.96 12.76
CA MET A 300 14.01 4.25 12.60
C MET A 300 14.89 5.28 11.89
N GLU A 301 16.12 5.47 12.38
CA GLU A 301 17.08 6.41 11.79
C GLU A 301 17.35 6.11 10.31
N ILE A 302 17.59 4.85 9.95
CA ILE A 302 17.93 4.51 8.56
C ILE A 302 16.71 4.64 7.64
N SER A 303 15.53 4.18 8.06
CA SER A 303 14.31 4.28 7.24
C SER A 303 13.88 5.73 7.04
N THR A 304 13.98 6.59 8.06
CA THR A 304 13.70 8.03 7.89
C THR A 304 14.76 8.70 7.02
N ARG A 305 16.04 8.39 7.25
CA ARG A 305 17.14 9.02 6.50
C ARG A 305 17.19 8.62 5.04
N ALA A 306 16.47 7.60 4.61
CA ALA A 306 16.38 7.24 3.20
C ALA A 306 15.76 8.35 2.32
N GLY A 307 15.09 9.35 2.91
CA GLY A 307 14.53 10.50 2.20
C GLY A 307 13.20 10.18 1.53
N GLN A 308 12.85 10.94 0.49
CA GLN A 308 11.53 10.87 -0.17
C GLN A 308 10.38 11.06 0.83
N ASP A 309 9.47 10.10 0.89
CA ASP A 309 8.29 10.04 1.75
C ASP A 309 8.68 9.49 3.13
N SER A 310 9.24 10.37 3.98
CA SER A 310 10.12 9.92 5.07
C SER A 310 9.43 9.59 6.39
N ASP A 311 8.11 9.77 6.49
CA ASP A 311 7.23 9.41 7.62
C ASP A 311 6.66 7.99 7.49
N CYS A 312 6.24 7.59 6.30
CA CYS A 312 5.64 6.29 6.07
C CYS A 312 6.66 5.13 6.17
N ASN A 313 7.86 5.33 5.65
CA ASN A 313 8.93 4.33 5.68
C ASN A 313 9.35 3.90 7.10
N PRO A 314 9.65 4.83 8.04
CA PRO A 314 9.86 4.48 9.44
C PRO A 314 8.58 4.04 10.15
N SER A 315 7.39 4.45 9.72
CA SER A 315 6.11 3.93 10.23
C SER A 315 6.03 2.40 10.02
N THR A 316 6.09 1.95 8.77
CA THR A 316 6.05 0.52 8.44
C THR A 316 7.21 -0.25 9.10
N ALA A 317 8.45 0.27 9.03
CA ALA A 317 9.60 -0.41 9.62
C ALA A 317 9.49 -0.52 11.14
N GLY A 318 9.06 0.56 11.79
CA GLY A 318 8.84 0.66 13.22
C GLY A 318 7.74 -0.27 13.69
N GLY A 319 6.63 -0.37 12.95
CA GLY A 319 5.56 -1.28 13.30
C GLY A 319 5.88 -2.75 13.06
N VAL A 320 6.52 -3.14 11.96
CA VAL A 320 6.99 -4.52 11.77
C VAL A 320 7.92 -4.92 12.92
N LEU A 321 8.89 -4.06 13.25
CA LEU A 321 9.83 -4.32 14.34
C LEU A 321 9.14 -4.29 15.71
N GLY A 322 8.16 -3.40 15.90
CA GLY A 322 7.30 -3.33 17.07
C GLY A 322 6.48 -4.61 17.27
N THR A 323 6.00 -5.25 16.20
CA THR A 323 5.36 -6.57 16.25
C THR A 323 6.36 -7.68 16.54
N MET A 324 7.59 -7.61 16.03
CA MET A 324 8.64 -8.58 16.36
C MET A 324 9.00 -8.50 17.86
N LEU A 325 9.23 -7.29 18.36
CA LEU A 325 9.67 -7.05 19.73
C LEU A 325 8.52 -7.14 20.75
N GLY A 326 7.32 -6.72 20.39
CA GLY A 326 6.24 -6.44 21.34
C GLY A 326 6.40 -5.07 22.00
N TYR A 327 5.27 -4.46 22.38
CA TYR A 327 5.20 -3.13 22.98
C TYR A 327 6.11 -3.00 24.20
N SER A 328 6.14 -4.03 25.04
CA SER A 328 6.95 -4.09 26.27
C SER A 328 8.45 -3.93 26.05
N ARG A 329 8.95 -4.16 24.83
CA ARG A 329 10.38 -4.09 24.48
C ARG A 329 10.75 -2.92 23.58
N ILE A 330 9.81 -2.04 23.22
CA ILE A 330 10.13 -0.78 22.54
C ILE A 330 10.94 0.10 23.51
N PRO A 331 12.08 0.68 23.11
CA PRO A 331 12.91 1.48 24.02
C PRO A 331 12.15 2.69 24.59
N ALA A 332 12.35 2.97 25.87
CA ALA A 332 11.65 4.05 26.59
C ALA A 332 11.78 5.43 25.90
N TYR A 333 12.93 5.71 25.27
CA TYR A 333 13.16 6.92 24.48
C TYR A 333 12.06 7.16 23.43
N TRP A 334 11.61 6.10 22.76
CA TRP A 334 10.56 6.14 21.75
C TRP A 334 9.17 5.96 22.35
N LEU A 335 9.05 5.09 23.36
CA LEU A 335 7.76 4.69 23.93
C LEU A 335 7.15 5.77 24.85
N ASP A 336 7.96 6.52 25.58
CA ASP A 336 7.46 7.46 26.59
C ASP A 336 6.72 8.67 25.98
N PRO A 337 7.15 9.27 24.86
CA PRO A 337 6.33 10.25 24.14
C PRO A 337 5.00 9.67 23.64
N LEU A 338 4.99 8.44 23.13
CA LEU A 338 3.78 7.77 22.66
C LEU A 338 2.75 7.56 23.77
N LYS A 339 3.18 7.10 24.96
CA LYS A 339 2.30 6.85 26.11
C LYS A 339 1.42 8.04 26.49
N LYS A 340 1.88 9.26 26.24
CA LYS A 340 1.12 10.50 26.52
C LYS A 340 -0.01 10.74 25.51
N ALA A 341 0.11 10.16 24.32
CA ALA A 341 -0.80 10.30 23.21
C ALA A 341 -1.78 9.11 23.05
N GLU A 342 -1.54 7.95 23.71
CA GLU A 342 -2.32 6.71 23.47
C GLU A 342 -3.84 6.83 23.68
N ARG A 343 -4.29 7.84 24.43
CA ARG A 343 -5.71 8.13 24.71
C ARG A 343 -6.27 9.28 23.90
N LEU A 344 -5.46 9.91 23.06
CA LEU A 344 -5.92 10.95 22.15
C LEU A 344 -6.57 10.25 20.94
N PRO A 345 -7.80 10.64 20.56
CA PRO A 345 -8.40 10.12 19.35
C PRO A 345 -7.61 10.60 18.14
N PHE A 346 -7.50 9.75 17.13
CA PHE A 346 -6.99 10.18 15.82
C PHE A 346 -8.00 11.10 15.14
N SER A 347 -7.50 11.90 14.19
CA SER A 347 -8.40 12.74 13.39
C SER A 347 -9.44 11.89 12.68
N HIS A 348 -10.65 12.43 12.51
CA HIS A 348 -11.76 11.81 11.76
C HIS A 348 -12.35 10.50 12.32
N THR A 349 -11.94 10.05 13.50
CA THR A 349 -12.52 8.91 14.21
C THR A 349 -12.65 9.21 15.71
N THR A 350 -13.43 8.40 16.42
CA THR A 350 -13.46 8.41 17.89
C THR A 350 -12.40 7.48 18.50
N LEU A 351 -11.71 6.69 17.69
CA LEU A 351 -10.71 5.71 18.13
C LEU A 351 -9.41 6.39 18.54
N ALA A 352 -8.91 6.04 19.72
CA ALA A 352 -7.54 6.28 20.16
C ALA A 352 -6.71 4.99 20.01
N LEU A 353 -5.38 5.08 20.09
CA LEU A 353 -4.51 3.90 20.03
C LEU A 353 -4.92 2.81 21.01
N GLN A 354 -5.33 3.18 22.23
CA GLN A 354 -5.78 2.22 23.24
C GLN A 354 -6.95 1.35 22.73
N ASP A 355 -7.92 1.95 22.05
CA ASP A 355 -9.08 1.23 21.49
C ASP A 355 -8.65 0.29 20.36
N VAL A 356 -7.74 0.76 19.52
CA VAL A 356 -7.23 0.03 18.35
C VAL A 356 -6.43 -1.21 18.78
N TYR A 357 -5.71 -1.14 19.91
CA TYR A 357 -5.03 -2.31 20.47
C TYR A 357 -6.03 -3.42 20.85
N GLU A 358 -7.14 -3.06 21.49
CA GLU A 358 -8.17 -3.99 21.93
C GLU A 358 -8.93 -4.58 20.73
N LEU A 359 -9.32 -3.74 19.77
CA LEU A 359 -9.96 -4.15 18.52
C LEU A 359 -9.06 -5.07 17.71
N GLY A 360 -7.77 -4.73 17.56
CA GLY A 360 -6.79 -5.54 16.84
C GLY A 360 -6.69 -6.95 17.41
N VAL A 361 -6.67 -7.10 18.74
CA VAL A 361 -6.64 -8.42 19.40
C VAL A 361 -7.94 -9.19 19.14
N LYS A 362 -9.09 -8.52 19.28
CA LYS A 362 -10.40 -9.12 19.00
C LYS A 362 -10.47 -9.64 17.57
N HIS A 363 -10.11 -8.82 16.59
CA HIS A 363 -10.15 -9.18 15.17
C HIS A 363 -9.14 -10.27 14.83
N ALA A 364 -7.92 -10.21 15.37
CA ALA A 364 -6.92 -11.26 15.19
C ALA A 364 -7.40 -12.63 15.71
N LEU A 365 -7.99 -12.67 16.91
CA LEU A 365 -8.52 -13.92 17.47
C LEU A 365 -9.69 -14.48 16.65
N GLN A 366 -10.59 -13.60 16.18
CA GLN A 366 -11.68 -14.01 15.29
C GLN A 366 -11.12 -14.59 13.99
N HIS A 367 -10.17 -13.88 13.36
CA HIS A 367 -9.59 -14.31 12.10
C HIS A 367 -8.83 -15.64 12.24
N VAL A 368 -8.14 -15.86 13.36
CA VAL A 368 -7.52 -17.15 13.67
C VAL A 368 -8.56 -18.26 13.76
N ALA A 369 -9.69 -18.04 14.42
CA ALA A 369 -10.77 -19.02 14.50
C ALA A 369 -11.36 -19.34 13.11
N ASP A 370 -11.58 -18.32 12.29
CA ASP A 370 -12.14 -18.45 10.93
C ASP A 370 -11.20 -19.24 10.00
N ASN A 371 -9.89 -19.21 10.26
CA ASN A 371 -8.87 -19.97 9.53
C ASN A 371 -8.49 -21.29 10.24
N GLY A 372 -9.37 -21.85 11.06
CA GLY A 372 -9.22 -23.18 11.66
C GLY A 372 -8.28 -23.25 12.87
N GLY A 373 -7.88 -22.10 13.41
CA GLY A 373 -7.16 -21.99 14.66
C GLY A 373 -8.03 -22.25 15.88
N ARG A 374 -7.37 -22.51 17.02
CA ARG A 374 -8.03 -22.84 18.28
C ARG A 374 -7.55 -21.92 19.38
N ILE A 375 -8.50 -21.37 20.13
CA ILE A 375 -8.22 -20.54 21.28
C ILE A 375 -8.61 -21.35 22.53
N SER A 376 -7.64 -21.72 23.35
CA SER A 376 -7.84 -22.57 24.54
C SER A 376 -7.18 -21.92 25.75
N GLY A 377 -7.98 -21.31 26.62
CA GLY A 377 -7.48 -20.48 27.71
C GLY A 377 -6.54 -19.41 27.16
N ASP A 378 -5.31 -19.37 27.66
CA ASP A 378 -4.28 -18.39 27.30
C ASP A 378 -3.46 -18.76 26.06
N ILE A 379 -3.71 -19.91 25.42
CA ILE A 379 -2.96 -20.33 24.23
C ILE A 379 -3.81 -20.18 22.97
N VAL A 380 -3.18 -19.60 21.95
CA VAL A 380 -3.71 -19.49 20.59
C VAL A 380 -2.90 -20.43 19.69
N GLU A 381 -3.58 -21.41 19.10
CA GLU A 381 -3.02 -22.37 18.15
C GLU A 381 -3.40 -21.96 16.72
N ILE A 382 -2.39 -21.74 15.88
CA ILE A 382 -2.56 -21.23 14.51
C ILE A 382 -2.02 -22.26 13.52
N PRO A 383 -2.87 -22.84 12.64
CA PRO A 383 -2.44 -23.70 11.56
C PRO A 383 -1.42 -22.99 10.68
N GLN A 384 -0.33 -23.67 10.34
CA GLN A 384 0.72 -23.09 9.52
C GLN A 384 0.56 -23.50 8.07
N GLU A 385 0.57 -22.49 7.21
CA GLU A 385 0.55 -22.64 5.76
C GLU A 385 1.83 -22.05 5.15
N PRO A 386 2.31 -22.63 4.04
CA PRO A 386 3.38 -22.02 3.28
C PRO A 386 2.92 -20.68 2.69
N VAL A 387 3.82 -19.69 2.68
CA VAL A 387 3.58 -18.44 1.95
C VAL A 387 3.44 -18.77 0.46
N ARG A 388 2.37 -18.26 -0.18
CA ARG A 388 2.11 -18.43 -1.61
C ARG A 388 2.18 -17.07 -2.28
N ALA A 389 2.80 -17.04 -3.46
CA ALA A 389 2.78 -15.84 -4.28
C ALA A 389 1.33 -15.52 -4.70
N VAL A 390 0.97 -14.24 -4.63
CA VAL A 390 -0.28 -13.74 -5.22
C VAL A 390 -0.20 -13.78 -6.76
N ARG A 391 -1.27 -13.36 -7.45
CA ARG A 391 -1.28 -13.33 -8.92
C ARG A 391 -0.34 -12.25 -9.47
N PHE A 392 0.15 -12.47 -10.69
CA PHE A 392 0.96 -11.49 -11.41
C PHE A 392 0.10 -10.40 -12.04
N GLU A 393 0.51 -9.16 -11.84
CA GLU A 393 -0.10 -7.92 -12.28
C GLU A 393 1.02 -6.94 -12.59
N GLU A 394 0.87 -6.21 -13.69
CA GLU A 394 1.84 -5.21 -14.12
C GLU A 394 1.08 -3.99 -14.63
N SER A 395 1.27 -2.86 -13.94
CA SER A 395 0.78 -1.56 -14.38
C SER A 395 1.63 -1.05 -15.54
N PHE A 396 1.01 -0.25 -16.42
CA PHE A 396 1.71 0.47 -17.50
C PHE A 396 2.53 -0.43 -18.43
N SER A 397 2.15 -1.71 -18.59
CA SER A 397 2.93 -2.65 -19.39
C SER A 397 3.13 -2.13 -20.81
N GLY A 398 4.38 -2.14 -21.25
CA GLY A 398 4.82 -1.59 -22.52
C GLY A 398 4.80 -0.07 -22.63
N HIS A 399 4.34 0.71 -21.65
CA HIS A 399 4.30 2.17 -21.71
C HIS A 399 5.55 2.76 -21.06
N PHE A 400 6.26 3.62 -21.78
CA PHE A 400 7.45 4.28 -21.27
C PHE A 400 7.31 5.80 -21.43
N PRO A 401 7.47 6.60 -20.37
CA PRO A 401 7.41 8.05 -20.50
C PRO A 401 8.56 8.54 -21.36
N THR A 402 8.26 9.42 -22.33
CA THR A 402 9.26 9.95 -23.27
C THR A 402 9.42 11.46 -23.22
N GLY A 403 8.48 12.17 -22.60
CA GLY A 403 8.57 13.61 -22.43
C GLY A 403 7.30 14.20 -21.84
N LYS A 404 7.33 15.53 -21.66
CA LYS A 404 6.20 16.34 -21.22
C LYS A 404 5.87 17.36 -22.30
N VAL A 405 4.58 17.51 -22.61
CA VAL A 405 4.05 18.59 -23.45
C VAL A 405 3.53 19.68 -22.55
N GLN A 406 4.11 20.88 -22.64
CA GLN A 406 3.62 22.05 -21.91
C GLN A 406 2.32 22.55 -22.55
N VAL A 407 1.21 22.50 -21.79
CA VAL A 407 -0.12 22.92 -22.25
C VAL A 407 -0.43 24.32 -21.76
N ASN A 408 -0.17 24.61 -20.48
CA ASN A 408 -0.25 25.92 -19.82
C ASN A 408 -1.43 26.77 -20.30
N THR A 409 -2.62 26.17 -20.28
CA THR A 409 -3.84 26.77 -20.80
C THR A 409 -4.90 26.77 -19.72
N THR A 410 -5.47 27.95 -19.49
CA THR A 410 -6.62 28.15 -18.60
C THR A 410 -7.78 28.69 -19.40
N ARG A 411 -8.89 27.94 -19.47
CA ARG A 411 -10.06 28.26 -20.31
C ARG A 411 -11.35 27.72 -19.70
N SER A 412 -12.47 28.42 -19.95
CA SER A 412 -13.81 27.96 -19.55
C SER A 412 -14.47 27.02 -20.58
N ASP A 413 -13.96 26.98 -21.81
CA ASP A 413 -14.58 26.27 -22.94
C ASP A 413 -13.82 25.00 -23.33
N SER A 414 -12.56 25.10 -23.73
CA SER A 414 -11.81 23.93 -24.20
C SER A 414 -10.30 24.10 -24.07
N VAL A 415 -9.63 22.96 -23.87
CA VAL A 415 -8.18 22.82 -23.90
C VAL A 415 -7.80 21.78 -24.94
N SER A 416 -6.69 21.97 -25.65
CA SER A 416 -6.20 21.00 -26.63
C SER A 416 -4.68 20.98 -26.69
N PHE A 417 -4.13 19.80 -26.97
CA PHE A 417 -2.71 19.62 -27.24
C PHE A 417 -2.50 18.48 -28.23
N ARG A 418 -1.28 18.38 -28.76
CA ARG A 418 -0.87 17.29 -29.65
C ARG A 418 0.34 16.59 -29.05
N PHE A 419 0.46 15.29 -29.30
CA PHE A 419 1.63 14.52 -28.91
C PHE A 419 1.90 13.40 -29.93
N ASP A 420 3.09 12.83 -29.90
CA ASP A 420 3.47 11.62 -30.63
C ASP A 420 3.78 10.50 -29.63
N GLY A 421 2.98 9.45 -29.62
CA GLY A 421 3.03 8.42 -28.60
C GLY A 421 1.86 7.44 -28.69
N LYS A 422 1.72 6.62 -27.66
CA LYS A 422 0.60 5.69 -27.47
C LYS A 422 -0.17 5.90 -26.17
N GLY A 423 0.19 6.92 -25.40
CA GLY A 423 -0.56 7.30 -24.23
C GLY A 423 -0.18 8.67 -23.70
N PHE A 424 -1.05 9.22 -22.86
CA PHE A 424 -0.83 10.49 -22.18
C PHE A 424 -1.54 10.55 -20.83
N VAL A 425 -1.06 11.43 -19.95
CA VAL A 425 -1.76 11.91 -18.74
C VAL A 425 -1.72 13.43 -18.74
N LEU A 426 -2.87 14.10 -18.85
CA LEU A 426 -2.99 15.55 -18.81
C LEU A 426 -3.20 16.01 -17.36
N ARG A 427 -2.22 16.77 -16.86
CA ARG A 427 -2.26 17.32 -15.51
C ARG A 427 -2.98 18.64 -15.43
N GLY A 428 -3.68 18.85 -14.32
CA GLY A 428 -4.43 20.06 -14.08
C GLY A 428 -5.62 19.86 -13.15
N PHE A 429 -6.53 20.83 -13.13
CA PHE A 429 -7.74 20.79 -12.31
C PHE A 429 -8.80 21.74 -12.87
N ALA A 430 -10.03 21.60 -12.40
CA ALA A 430 -11.07 22.61 -12.58
C ALA A 430 -11.14 23.50 -11.35
N GLN A 431 -11.48 24.78 -11.53
CA GLN A 431 -11.67 25.72 -10.42
C GLN A 431 -12.80 26.71 -10.71
N LYS A 432 -13.30 27.34 -9.64
CA LYS A 432 -14.20 28.48 -9.71
C LYS A 432 -13.41 29.80 -9.63
N LEU A 433 -13.85 30.80 -10.39
CA LEU A 433 -13.23 32.12 -10.41
C LEU A 433 -13.63 33.00 -9.23
N SER A 434 -14.80 32.74 -8.66
CA SER A 434 -15.35 33.48 -7.52
C SER A 434 -15.54 32.55 -6.33
N ARG A 435 -15.17 33.03 -5.13
CA ARG A 435 -15.45 32.31 -3.88
C ARG A 435 -16.95 32.08 -3.64
N ASN A 436 -17.79 32.95 -4.20
CA ASN A 436 -19.25 32.90 -4.04
C ASN A 436 -19.94 31.97 -5.05
N ALA A 437 -19.22 31.50 -6.08
CA ALA A 437 -19.79 30.54 -7.02
C ALA A 437 -20.02 29.18 -6.33
N PRO A 438 -21.13 28.48 -6.65
CA PRO A 438 -21.43 27.19 -6.06
C PRO A 438 -20.38 26.14 -6.42
N ASP A 439 -20.17 25.16 -5.55
CA ASP A 439 -19.22 24.06 -5.80
C ASP A 439 -19.82 22.98 -6.72
N LYS A 440 -20.28 23.39 -7.90
CA LYS A 440 -20.75 22.46 -8.92
C LYS A 440 -19.58 21.90 -9.74
N PRO A 441 -19.61 20.60 -10.11
CA PRO A 441 -18.58 20.05 -10.98
C PRO A 441 -18.62 20.68 -12.37
N VAL A 442 -17.46 20.74 -13.03
CA VAL A 442 -17.37 21.08 -14.45
C VAL A 442 -17.49 19.80 -15.27
N ARG A 443 -18.62 19.64 -15.97
CA ARG A 443 -18.84 18.51 -16.89
C ARG A 443 -18.03 18.71 -18.16
N VAL A 444 -17.21 17.71 -18.52
CA VAL A 444 -16.31 17.77 -19.67
C VAL A 444 -16.45 16.54 -20.58
N ALA A 445 -16.11 16.72 -21.85
CA ALA A 445 -16.06 15.72 -22.89
C ALA A 445 -14.63 15.62 -23.44
N LEU A 446 -14.06 14.42 -23.40
CA LEU A 446 -12.72 14.13 -23.89
C LEU A 446 -12.78 13.58 -25.31
N TYR A 447 -12.03 14.19 -26.22
CA TYR A 447 -11.88 13.79 -27.60
C TYR A 447 -10.44 13.42 -27.91
N ILE A 448 -10.26 12.32 -28.64
CA ILE A 448 -8.98 11.91 -29.23
C ILE A 448 -9.18 11.80 -30.75
N ASP A 449 -8.37 12.53 -31.51
CA ASP A 449 -8.43 12.59 -32.98
C ASP A 449 -9.82 12.94 -33.52
N GLY A 450 -10.54 13.78 -32.78
CA GLY A 450 -11.90 14.23 -33.12
C GLY A 450 -13.02 13.26 -32.73
N GLN A 451 -12.70 12.08 -32.21
CA GLN A 451 -13.68 11.11 -31.71
C GLN A 451 -13.90 11.29 -30.21
N LEU A 452 -15.17 11.31 -29.78
CA LEU A 452 -15.53 11.35 -28.36
C LEU A 452 -15.10 10.03 -27.70
N LEU A 453 -14.30 10.12 -26.65
CA LEU A 453 -13.86 8.98 -25.85
C LEU A 453 -14.77 8.78 -24.63
N GLU A 454 -14.95 9.83 -23.84
CA GLU A 454 -15.78 9.79 -22.63
C GLU A 454 -16.27 11.19 -22.22
N GLU A 455 -17.33 11.23 -21.42
CA GLU A 455 -17.78 12.41 -20.70
C GLU A 455 -17.79 12.14 -19.20
N PHE A 456 -17.30 13.09 -18.40
CA PHE A 456 -17.16 12.93 -16.96
C PHE A 456 -17.20 14.29 -16.25
N ASP A 457 -17.31 14.25 -14.93
CA ASP A 457 -17.32 15.43 -14.09
C ASP A 457 -15.95 15.70 -13.49
N LEU A 458 -15.59 16.98 -13.40
CA LEU A 458 -14.45 17.50 -12.66
C LEU A 458 -14.97 18.23 -11.40
N PRO A 459 -15.08 17.55 -10.25
CA PRO A 459 -15.48 18.19 -9.01
C PRO A 459 -14.46 19.23 -8.54
N LEU A 460 -14.96 20.31 -7.94
CA LEU A 460 -14.15 21.41 -7.42
C LEU A 460 -13.77 21.24 -5.95
N ILE A 461 -14.53 20.40 -5.24
CA ILE A 461 -14.25 20.06 -3.84
C ILE A 461 -13.05 19.13 -3.83
N ALA A 462 -11.99 19.54 -3.11
CA ALA A 462 -10.72 18.83 -3.07
C ALA A 462 -10.87 17.33 -2.74
N ALA A 463 -11.69 16.98 -1.76
CA ALA A 463 -11.94 15.59 -1.36
C ALA A 463 -12.59 14.73 -2.47
N HIS A 464 -13.25 15.33 -3.45
CA HIS A 464 -13.93 14.61 -4.54
C HIS A 464 -13.25 14.82 -5.89
N ARG A 465 -12.10 15.53 -5.94
CA ARG A 465 -11.47 15.90 -7.20
C ARG A 465 -11.01 14.65 -7.97
N ARG A 466 -11.06 14.74 -9.30
CA ARG A 466 -10.28 13.83 -10.15
C ARG A 466 -8.82 14.26 -10.04
N THR A 467 -7.90 13.34 -9.74
CA THR A 467 -6.48 13.67 -9.50
C THR A 467 -5.83 14.35 -10.71
N GLU A 468 -6.14 13.84 -11.90
CA GLU A 468 -5.70 14.41 -13.18
C GLU A 468 -6.89 14.73 -14.08
N LEU A 469 -6.74 15.72 -14.98
CA LEU A 469 -7.83 16.16 -15.85
C LEU A 469 -8.35 15.03 -16.73
N CYS A 470 -7.44 14.30 -17.38
CA CYS A 470 -7.74 13.13 -18.19
C CYS A 470 -6.48 12.37 -18.58
N TRP A 471 -6.63 11.11 -18.98
CA TRP A 471 -5.54 10.29 -19.49
C TRP A 471 -6.08 9.24 -20.47
N LYS A 472 -5.20 8.68 -21.29
CA LYS A 472 -5.47 7.47 -22.06
C LYS A 472 -4.18 6.74 -22.33
N TYR A 473 -4.21 5.43 -22.14
CA TYR A 473 -3.14 4.50 -22.50
C TYR A 473 -3.61 3.58 -23.64
N GLY A 474 -2.68 2.90 -24.30
CA GLY A 474 -2.96 1.88 -25.32
C GLY A 474 -3.50 2.44 -26.65
N LEU A 475 -3.20 3.69 -26.99
CA LEU A 475 -3.48 4.23 -28.32
C LEU A 475 -2.56 3.59 -29.38
N PRO A 476 -2.90 3.62 -30.68
CA PRO A 476 -1.94 3.29 -31.72
C PRO A 476 -0.71 4.21 -31.62
N GLN A 477 0.51 3.69 -31.77
CA GLN A 477 1.69 4.56 -31.75
C GLN A 477 1.62 5.58 -32.92
N GLY A 478 1.61 6.87 -32.61
CA GLY A 478 1.65 7.91 -33.63
C GLY A 478 1.27 9.30 -33.11
N ALA A 479 0.99 10.20 -34.04
CA ALA A 479 0.56 11.55 -33.73
C ALA A 479 -0.93 11.59 -33.38
N HIS A 480 -1.24 12.14 -32.20
CA HIS A 480 -2.60 12.31 -31.71
C HIS A 480 -2.91 13.77 -31.38
N ARG A 481 -4.19 14.14 -31.50
CA ARG A 481 -4.73 15.39 -30.98
C ARG A 481 -5.74 15.09 -29.87
N VAL A 482 -5.47 15.64 -28.69
CA VAL A 482 -6.36 15.57 -27.53
C VAL A 482 -7.10 16.88 -27.40
N THR A 483 -8.41 16.82 -27.14
CA THR A 483 -9.23 17.98 -26.84
C THR A 483 -10.15 17.66 -25.67
N LEU A 484 -10.07 18.43 -24.60
CA LEU A 484 -11.00 18.39 -23.47
C LEU A 484 -11.93 19.61 -23.58
N LYS A 485 -13.24 19.39 -23.67
CA LYS A 485 -14.23 20.47 -23.80
C LYS A 485 -15.19 20.47 -22.62
N ALA A 486 -15.50 21.63 -22.06
CA ALA A 486 -16.66 21.79 -21.20
C ALA A 486 -17.93 21.53 -22.01
N VAL A 487 -18.82 20.67 -21.51
CA VAL A 487 -20.09 20.31 -22.17
C VAL A 487 -21.04 21.52 -22.16
N SER A 488 -21.04 22.28 -21.06
CA SER A 488 -21.76 23.55 -20.93
C SER A 488 -20.80 24.57 -20.29
N PRO A 489 -20.01 25.30 -21.09
CA PRO A 489 -19.09 26.32 -20.60
C PRO A 489 -19.81 27.34 -19.72
N ASP A 490 -19.23 27.64 -18.57
CA ASP A 490 -19.77 28.61 -17.62
C ASP A 490 -18.66 29.62 -17.27
N PRO A 491 -18.91 30.93 -17.40
CA PRO A 491 -17.90 31.95 -17.18
C PRO A 491 -17.39 32.02 -15.74
N ASP A 492 -18.07 31.43 -14.76
CA ASP A 492 -17.63 31.40 -13.36
C ASP A 492 -16.62 30.26 -13.07
N TYR A 493 -16.33 29.41 -14.06
CA TYR A 493 -15.49 28.21 -13.90
C TYR A 493 -14.50 28.08 -15.04
N GLU A 494 -13.37 27.44 -14.75
CA GLU A 494 -12.34 27.20 -15.73
C GLU A 494 -11.61 25.88 -15.50
N ILE A 495 -11.08 25.36 -16.61
CA ILE A 495 -10.19 24.22 -16.67
C ILE A 495 -8.77 24.78 -16.75
N VAL A 496 -7.93 24.40 -15.79
CA VAL A 496 -6.51 24.77 -15.72
C VAL A 496 -5.69 23.55 -16.11
N ALA A 497 -5.18 23.53 -17.34
CA ALA A 497 -4.31 22.49 -17.84
C ALA A 497 -2.85 22.94 -17.83
N ARG A 498 -1.98 22.14 -17.21
CA ARG A 498 -0.56 22.49 -17.00
C ARG A 498 0.33 21.82 -18.03
N GLU A 499 0.46 20.50 -17.94
CA GLU A 499 1.34 19.71 -18.78
C GLU A 499 0.76 18.32 -19.01
N ALA A 500 1.17 17.66 -20.08
CA ALA A 500 0.84 16.28 -20.35
C ALA A 500 2.10 15.40 -20.37
N VAL A 501 2.13 14.34 -19.56
CA VAL A 501 3.13 13.27 -19.69
C VAL A 501 2.76 12.43 -20.90
N VAL A 502 3.75 12.06 -21.73
CA VAL A 502 3.55 11.29 -22.97
C VAL A 502 4.31 9.97 -22.91
N TYR A 503 3.66 8.91 -23.41
CA TYR A 503 4.14 7.54 -23.37
C TYR A 503 4.32 6.95 -24.78
N ARG A 504 5.33 6.08 -24.96
CA ARG A 504 5.55 5.25 -26.16
C ARG A 504 5.49 3.76 -25.84
#